data_AF-A0AA88RZY0-F1
#
_entry.id   AF-A0AA88RZY0-F1
#
_cell.length_a   1.000
_cell.length_b   1.000
_cell.length_c   1.000
_cell.angle_alpha   90.00
_cell.angle_beta   90.00
_cell.angle_gamma   90.00
#
_symmetry.space_group_name_H-M   'P 1'
#
loop_
_entity.id
_entity.type
_entity.pdbx_description
1 polymer ?
#
loop_
_entity_poly.entity_id
_entity_poly.type
_entity_poly.pdbx_seq_one_letter_code
_entity_poly.pdbx_strand_id
1 'polypeptide(L)'
;MGWVNVKDVANAHIQAFEIPSASGRYCLVERVAHYSEVVDILRKLYPSYKLPEKCADDQPFRPKYQISKEKAKTLGIDFIPLEESIKESVESLKEKGFYGS
;
A
#
# COMPACT_ATOMS: atom_id res chain seq x y z
N MET A 1 -4.87 -1.37 -8.23
CA MET A 1 -4.85 -2.38 -7.16
C MET A 1 -4.98 -1.66 -5.82
N GLY A 2 -5.58 -2.29 -4.80
CA GLY A 2 -5.59 -1.76 -3.45
C GLY A 2 -4.26 -2.06 -2.75
N TRP A 3 -3.72 -1.07 -2.05
CA TRP A 3 -2.46 -1.17 -1.30
C TRP A 3 -2.68 -0.91 0.18
N VAL A 4 -1.91 -1.57 1.03
CA VAL A 4 -1.94 -1.42 2.49
C VAL A 4 -0.57 -1.79 3.07
N ASN A 5 -0.16 -1.15 4.17
CA ASN A 5 1.06 -1.53 4.88
C ASN A 5 0.86 -2.83 5.66
N VAL A 6 1.88 -3.69 5.72
CA VAL A 6 1.82 -4.96 6.47
C VAL A 6 1.61 -4.74 7.98
N LYS A 7 2.13 -3.64 8.54
CA LYS A 7 1.96 -3.27 9.94
C LYS A 7 0.49 -2.95 10.27
N ASP A 8 -0.19 -2.24 9.38
CA ASP A 8 -1.63 -1.95 9.51
C ASP A 8 -2.45 -3.24 9.50
N VAL A 9 -2.08 -4.18 8.62
CA VAL A 9 -2.73 -5.49 8.56
C VAL A 9 -2.53 -6.28 9.85
N ALA A 10 -1.30 -6.35 10.35
CA ALA A 10 -1.00 -7.05 11.60
C ALA A 10 -1.77 -6.44 12.79
N ASN A 11 -1.73 -5.11 12.93
CA ASN A 11 -2.47 -4.40 13.97
C ASN A 11 -3.98 -4.61 13.85
N ALA A 12 -4.53 -4.57 12.63
CA ALA A 12 -5.96 -4.81 12.42
C ALA A 12 -6.39 -6.22 12.87
N HIS A 13 -5.55 -7.24 12.66
CA HIS A 13 -5.85 -8.60 13.14
C HIS A 13 -5.86 -8.66 14.67
N ILE A 14 -4.87 -8.05 15.32
CA ILE A 14 -4.80 -7.97 16.80
C ILE A 14 -6.04 -7.25 17.35
N GLN A 15 -6.32 -6.05 16.84
CA GLN A 15 -7.44 -5.23 17.30
C GLN A 15 -8.80 -5.89 17.03
N ALA A 16 -8.98 -6.54 15.88
CA ALA A 16 -10.22 -7.27 15.58
C ALA A 16 -10.44 -8.47 16.50
N PHE A 17 -9.38 -9.06 17.05
CA PHE A 17 -9.47 -10.15 18.02
C PHE A 17 -9.72 -9.63 19.44
N GLU A 18 -9.02 -8.56 19.84
CA GLU A 18 -9.06 -8.04 21.21
C GLU A 18 -10.31 -7.21 21.52
N ILE A 19 -10.85 -6.48 20.55
CA ILE A 19 -12.02 -5.61 20.75
C ILE A 19 -13.29 -6.47 20.76
N PRO A 20 -14.02 -6.61 21.90
CA PRO A 20 -15.14 -7.55 22.00
C PRO A 20 -16.33 -7.21 21.10
N SER A 21 -16.46 -5.94 20.69
CA SER A 21 -17.50 -5.47 19.78
C SER A 21 -17.14 -5.63 18.29
N ALA A 22 -15.90 -6.03 17.97
CA ALA A 22 -15.48 -6.27 16.61
C ALA A 22 -16.24 -7.46 16.01
N SER A 23 -16.71 -7.33 14.78
CA SER A 23 -17.54 -8.36 14.15
C SER A 23 -17.58 -8.24 12.63
N GLY A 24 -17.86 -9.35 11.94
CA GLY A 24 -17.97 -9.39 10.48
C GLY A 24 -16.65 -9.13 9.75
N ARG A 25 -16.72 -8.50 8.58
CA ARG A 25 -15.58 -8.31 7.66
C ARG A 25 -15.03 -6.88 7.72
N TYR A 26 -13.72 -6.72 7.58
CA TYR A 26 -13.01 -5.43 7.58
C TYR A 26 -12.20 -5.28 6.29
N CYS A 27 -12.41 -4.19 5.55
CA CYS A 27 -11.59 -3.88 4.37
C CYS A 27 -10.31 -3.16 4.82
N LEU A 28 -9.15 -3.74 4.50
CA LEU A 28 -7.85 -3.16 4.81
C LEU A 28 -7.16 -2.72 3.52
N VAL A 29 -7.47 -1.50 3.11
CA VAL A 29 -6.85 -0.84 1.95
C VAL A 29 -6.65 0.62 2.31
N GLU A 30 -5.40 1.08 2.29
CA GLU A 30 -5.09 2.50 2.41
C GLU A 30 -5.59 3.22 1.15
N ARG A 31 -5.12 2.87 -0.05
CA ARG A 31 -5.71 3.42 -1.28
C ARG A 31 -5.59 2.50 -2.47
N VAL A 32 -6.45 2.76 -3.46
CA VAL A 32 -6.33 2.13 -4.77
C VAL A 32 -5.41 2.99 -5.64
N ALA A 33 -4.36 2.38 -6.17
CA ALA A 33 -3.43 3.02 -7.08
C ALA A 33 -3.13 2.11 -8.28
N HIS A 34 -2.96 2.72 -9.45
CA HIS A 34 -2.42 2.07 -10.64
C HIS A 34 -0.89 1.95 -10.54
N TYR A 35 -0.27 1.03 -11.28
CA TYR A 35 1.18 0.86 -11.27
C TYR A 35 1.94 2.10 -11.74
N SER A 36 1.37 2.89 -12.66
CA SER A 36 1.97 4.18 -13.07
C SER A 36 2.16 5.11 -11.88
N GLU A 37 1.20 5.16 -10.95
CA GLU A 37 1.31 5.99 -9.74
C GLU A 37 2.37 5.45 -8.79
N VAL A 38 2.50 4.12 -8.67
CA VAL A 38 3.57 3.48 -7.88
C VAL A 38 4.95 3.84 -8.47
N VAL A 39 5.09 3.78 -9.79
CA VAL A 39 6.31 4.20 -10.49
C VAL A 39 6.59 5.69 -10.29
N ASP A 40 5.57 6.55 -10.31
CA ASP A 40 5.74 7.99 -10.04
C ASP A 40 6.19 8.27 -8.60
N ILE A 41 5.68 7.52 -7.62
CA ILE A 41 6.14 7.60 -6.23
C ILE A 41 7.60 7.16 -6.14
N LEU A 42 7.95 6.02 -6.75
CA LEU A 42 9.33 5.52 -6.79
C LEU A 42 10.27 6.54 -7.45
N ARG A 43 9.85 7.20 -8.53
CA ARG A 43 10.65 8.23 -9.22
C ARG A 43 10.89 9.45 -8.34
N LYS A 44 9.90 9.86 -7.53
CA LYS A 44 10.04 10.97 -6.57
C LYS A 44 10.96 10.61 -5.40
N LEU A 45 10.86 9.39 -4.88
CA LEU A 45 11.66 8.92 -3.74
C LEU A 45 13.09 8.56 -4.15
N TYR A 46 13.28 8.01 -5.34
CA TYR A 46 14.54 7.44 -5.84
C TYR A 46 14.80 7.89 -7.30
N PRO A 47 15.11 9.17 -7.53
CA PRO A 47 15.21 9.73 -8.88
C PRO A 47 16.36 9.13 -9.72
N SER A 48 17.35 8.50 -9.09
CA SER A 48 18.46 7.82 -9.77
C SER A 48 18.10 6.42 -10.28
N TYR A 49 16.95 5.88 -9.93
CA TYR A 49 16.58 4.51 -10.31
C TYR A 49 16.16 4.42 -11.76
N LYS A 50 16.63 3.36 -12.43
CA LYS A 50 16.12 2.96 -13.75
C LYS A 50 14.76 2.31 -13.56
N LEU A 51 13.70 3.08 -13.81
CA LEU A 51 12.30 2.65 -13.71
C LEU A 51 11.68 2.50 -15.09
N PRO A 52 10.64 1.66 -15.26
CA PRO A 52 9.92 1.55 -16.51
C PRO A 52 9.29 2.88 -16.95
N GLU A 53 9.37 3.18 -18.24
CA GLU A 53 8.78 4.39 -18.84
C GLU A 53 7.46 4.14 -19.57
N LYS A 54 7.15 2.88 -19.89
CA LYS A 54 5.97 2.48 -20.65
C LYS A 54 5.13 1.48 -19.86
N CYS A 55 3.81 1.55 -20.03
CA CYS A 55 2.90 0.52 -19.55
C CYS A 55 3.03 -0.75 -20.40
N ALA A 56 2.54 -1.87 -19.86
CA ALA A 56 2.63 -3.17 -20.54
C ALA A 56 1.76 -3.25 -21.80
N ASP A 57 0.74 -2.41 -21.90
CA ASP A 57 -0.14 -2.24 -23.05
C ASP A 57 -0.54 -0.76 -23.23
N ASP A 58 -1.15 -0.45 -24.37
CA ASP A 58 -1.66 0.89 -24.71
C ASP A 58 -3.15 1.07 -24.33
N GLN A 59 -3.71 0.18 -23.50
CA GLN A 59 -5.11 0.29 -23.10
C GLN A 59 -5.28 1.42 -22.08
N PRO A 60 -6.46 2.07 -22.03
CA PRO A 60 -6.75 3.06 -21.00
C PRO A 60 -6.58 2.47 -19.60
N PHE A 61 -6.06 3.28 -18.68
CA PHE A 61 -5.95 2.87 -17.29
C PHE A 61 -7.34 2.54 -16.75
N ARG A 62 -7.42 1.41 -16.03
CA ARG A 62 -8.66 1.05 -15.35
C ARG A 62 -9.05 2.16 -14.37
N PRO A 63 -10.33 2.50 -14.28
CA PRO A 63 -10.79 3.57 -13.40
C PRO A 63 -10.43 3.26 -11.95
N LYS A 64 -10.08 4.30 -11.20
CA LYS A 64 -9.91 4.18 -9.75
C LYS A 64 -11.29 3.99 -9.12
N TYR A 65 -11.33 3.15 -8.11
CA TYR A 65 -12.48 2.96 -7.23
C TYR A 65 -12.02 3.18 -5.79
N GLN A 66 -12.97 3.51 -4.92
CA GLN A 66 -12.69 3.69 -3.51
C GLN A 66 -13.17 2.47 -2.72
N ILE A 67 -12.47 2.18 -1.64
CA ILE A 67 -12.84 1.13 -0.69
C ILE A 67 -13.10 1.85 0.64
N SER A 68 -14.24 1.56 1.27
CA SER A 68 -14.55 2.13 2.58
C SER A 68 -13.51 1.67 3.61
N LYS A 69 -12.97 2.65 4.34
CA LYS A 69 -12.05 2.45 5.46
C LYS A 69 -12.75 2.60 6.81
N GLU A 70 -14.04 2.94 6.82
CA GLU A 70 -14.77 3.34 8.03
C GLU A 70 -14.71 2.25 9.09
N LYS A 71 -14.95 1.01 8.69
CA LYS A 71 -14.94 -0.12 9.62
C LYS A 71 -13.53 -0.45 10.13
N ALA A 72 -12.49 -0.29 9.33
CA ALA A 72 -11.12 -0.46 9.81
C ALA A 72 -10.75 0.62 10.85
N LYS A 73 -11.24 1.86 10.68
CA LYS A 73 -11.04 2.93 11.66
C LYS A 73 -11.70 2.63 13.01
N THR A 74 -12.78 1.84 13.06
CA THR A 74 -13.37 1.43 14.36
C THR A 74 -12.47 0.48 15.14
N LEU A 75 -11.46 -0.12 14.50
CA LEU A 75 -10.41 -0.90 15.17
C LEU A 75 -9.22 -0.02 15.60
N GLY A 76 -9.31 1.31 15.47
CA GLY A 76 -8.21 2.24 15.76
C GLY A 76 -7.11 2.26 14.70
N ILE A 77 -7.37 1.71 13.50
CA ILE A 77 -6.37 1.68 12.42
C ILE A 77 -6.28 3.05 11.76
N ASP A 78 -5.12 3.68 11.93
CA ASP A 78 -4.68 4.83 11.13
C ASP A 78 -3.70 4.33 10.09
N PHE A 79 -4.10 4.38 8.82
CA PHE A 79 -3.36 3.72 7.75
C PHE A 79 -2.07 4.46 7.40
N ILE A 80 -0.97 3.72 7.32
CA ILE A 80 0.31 4.24 6.85
C ILE A 80 0.20 4.59 5.36
N PRO A 81 0.56 5.81 4.94
CA PRO A 81 0.49 6.23 3.55
C PRO A 81 1.23 5.29 2.59
N LEU A 82 0.72 5.16 1.37
CA LEU A 82 1.35 4.33 0.34
C LEU A 82 2.80 4.72 0.05
N GLU A 83 3.11 6.02 0.07
CA GLU A 83 4.46 6.54 -0.14
C GLU A 83 5.46 6.01 0.90
N GLU A 84 5.05 6.00 2.17
CA GLU A 84 5.87 5.47 3.27
C GLU A 84 6.02 3.95 3.15
N SER A 85 4.93 3.25 2.85
CA SER A 85 4.93 1.79 2.65
C SER A 85 5.86 1.37 1.49
N ILE A 86 5.87 2.11 0.39
CA ILE A 86 6.78 1.89 -0.75
C ILE A 86 8.22 2.17 -0.32
N LYS A 87 8.47 3.27 0.39
CA LYS A 87 9.80 3.62 0.89
C LYS A 87 10.36 2.49 1.76
N GLU A 88 9.61 2.07 2.77
CA GLU A 88 9.99 0.97 3.67
C GLU A 88 10.27 -0.33 2.90
N SER A 89 9.45 -0.64 1.90
CA SER A 89 9.63 -1.84 1.07
C SER A 89 10.93 -1.79 0.27
N VAL A 90 11.25 -0.65 -0.36
CA VAL A 90 12.51 -0.48 -1.11
C VAL A 90 13.73 -0.58 -0.20
N GLU A 91 13.69 0.07 0.97
CA GLU A 91 14.80 0.01 1.92
C GLU A 91 14.97 -1.43 2.48
N SER A 92 13.88 -2.14 2.76
CA SER A 92 13.95 -3.55 3.16
C SER A 92 14.54 -4.46 2.08
N LEU A 93 14.23 -4.20 0.81
CA LEU A 93 14.81 -4.95 -0.33
C LEU A 93 16.31 -4.68 -0.47
N LYS A 94 16.79 -3.45 -0.22
CA LYS A 94 18.22 -3.12 -0.19
C LYS A 94 18.93 -3.83 0.95
N GLU A 95 18.40 -3.68 2.17
CA GLU A 95 18.99 -4.25 3.38
C GLU A 95 19.17 -5.76 3.26
N LYS A 96 18.20 -6.44 2.63
CA LYS A 96 18.23 -7.89 2.43
C LYS A 96 19.00 -8.33 1.17
N GLY A 97 19.61 -7.42 0.43
CA GLY A 97 20.42 -7.72 -0.75
C GLY A 97 19.62 -8.16 -1.97
N PHE A 98 18.31 -7.94 -2.00
CA PHE A 98 17.46 -8.23 -3.18
C PHE A 98 17.50 -7.12 -4.23
N TYR A 99 17.94 -5.92 -3.84
CA TYR A 99 18.09 -4.78 -4.73
C TYR A 99 19.34 -4.00 -4.35
N GLY A 100 20.38 -4.08 -5.18
CA GLY A 100 21.59 -3.27 -5.07
C GLY A 100 21.66 -2.33 -6.26
N SER A 101 21.58 -1.02 -6.00
CA SER A 101 22.01 0.02 -6.94
C SER A 101 23.46 0.35 -6.71
#